data_AF-A0A7T7WGC7-F1
#
_entry.id   AF-A0A7T7WGC7-F1
#
_cell.length_a   1.000
_cell.length_b   1.000
_cell.length_c   1.000
_cell.angle_alpha   90.00
_cell.angle_beta   90.00
_cell.angle_gamma   90.00
#
_symmetry.space_group_name_H-M   'P 1'
#
loop_
_entity.id
_entity.type
_entity.pdbx_description
1 polymer ?
#
loop_
_entity_poly.entity_id
_entity_poly.type
_entity_poly.pdbx_seq_one_letter_code
_entity_poly.pdbx_strand_id
1 'polypeptide(L)'
;MQHYLEFDAFDNPMQLSKVGNWVITFLSPAEELDTIQLAITYVLPRQISDVLQPRRVLIQKSSIEHHWLIQTIECFDSATNQEVHIRPADELGQQTLHQILDEFDRYDVNVTLKVF
;
A
#
# COMPACT_ATOMS: atom_id res chain seq x y z
N MET A 1 -15.90 2.94 -6.94
CA MET A 1 -14.81 2.34 -7.72
C MET A 1 -13.75 1.84 -6.76
N GLN A 2 -13.32 0.60 -6.94
CA GLN A 2 -12.30 -0.04 -6.12
C GLN A 2 -10.93 0.16 -6.76
N HIS A 3 -9.91 0.38 -5.94
CA HIS A 3 -8.55 0.62 -6.40
C HIS A 3 -7.69 -0.61 -6.12
N TYR A 4 -6.81 -0.94 -7.06
CA TYR A 4 -5.97 -2.12 -6.98
C TYR A 4 -4.52 -1.79 -7.31
N LEU A 5 -3.60 -2.50 -6.69
CA LEU A 5 -2.23 -2.63 -7.15
C LEU A 5 -2.11 -3.90 -8.00
N GLU A 6 -1.84 -3.75 -9.29
CA GLU A 6 -1.46 -4.85 -10.18
C GLU A 6 0.06 -4.99 -10.13
N PHE A 7 0.56 -6.10 -9.59
CA PHE A 7 1.98 -6.43 -9.58
C PHE A 7 2.33 -7.25 -10.83
N ASP A 8 3.57 -7.18 -11.30
CA ASP A 8 4.06 -8.15 -12.27
C ASP A 8 4.07 -9.58 -11.68
N ALA A 9 4.06 -10.59 -12.55
CA ALA A 9 4.07 -11.99 -12.15
C ALA A 9 5.28 -12.36 -11.27
N PHE A 10 6.43 -11.71 -11.46
CA PHE A 10 7.64 -11.94 -10.67
C PHE A 10 7.71 -11.07 -9.40
N ASP A 11 6.84 -10.08 -9.27
CA ASP A 11 6.83 -9.10 -8.18
C ASP A 11 5.70 -9.37 -7.17
N ASN A 12 5.34 -10.64 -6.95
CA ASN A 12 4.27 -11.00 -6.02
C ASN A 12 4.57 -10.42 -4.62
N PRO A 13 3.69 -9.56 -4.06
CA PRO A 13 3.99 -8.85 -2.82
C PRO A 13 4.12 -9.77 -1.59
N MET A 14 3.65 -11.02 -1.66
CA MET A 14 3.89 -12.02 -0.61
C MET A 14 5.36 -12.47 -0.52
N GLN A 15 6.12 -12.30 -1.60
CA GLN A 15 7.54 -12.67 -1.69
C GLN A 15 8.46 -11.46 -1.46
N LEU A 16 7.90 -10.25 -1.52
CA LEU A 16 8.59 -9.01 -1.21
C LEU A 16 8.57 -8.79 0.29
N SER A 17 9.75 -8.77 0.93
CA SER A 17 9.87 -8.40 2.36
C SER A 17 10.13 -6.90 2.53
N LYS A 18 10.84 -6.30 1.57
CA LYS A 18 11.23 -4.90 1.58
C LYS A 18 11.53 -4.41 0.16
N VAL A 19 11.08 -3.21 -0.18
CA VAL A 19 11.39 -2.51 -1.44
C VAL A 19 11.81 -1.08 -1.09
N GLY A 20 13.10 -0.77 -1.24
CA GLY A 20 13.65 0.51 -0.80
C GLY A 20 13.39 0.80 0.68
N ASN A 21 12.60 1.84 0.95
CA ASN A 21 12.21 2.24 2.31
C ASN A 21 10.83 1.72 2.73
N TRP A 22 10.21 0.82 1.95
CA TRP A 22 8.94 0.18 2.25
C TRP A 22 9.16 -1.24 2.75
N VAL A 23 8.53 -1.59 3.87
CA VAL A 23 8.49 -2.97 4.38
C VAL A 23 7.11 -3.54 4.11
N ILE A 24 7.06 -4.76 3.62
CA ILE A 24 5.80 -5.45 3.31
C ILE A 24 5.65 -6.60 4.31
N THR A 25 4.56 -6.58 5.07
CA THR A 25 4.32 -7.54 6.15
C THR A 25 2.92 -8.13 6.06
N PHE A 26 2.80 -9.40 6.43
CA PHE A 26 1.51 -10.06 6.60
C PHE A 26 0.75 -9.49 7.80
N LEU A 27 -0.54 -9.17 7.59
CA LEU A 27 -1.48 -8.79 8.64
C LEU A 27 -2.38 -9.95 9.07
N SER A 28 -2.46 -11.00 8.25
CA SER A 28 -3.11 -12.26 8.55
C SER A 28 -2.11 -13.42 8.49
N PRO A 29 -2.37 -14.57 9.12
CA PRO A 29 -1.53 -15.75 8.96
C PRO A 29 -1.38 -16.12 7.48
N ALA A 30 -0.16 -16.43 7.04
CA ALA A 30 0.12 -16.77 5.64
C ALA A 30 -0.58 -18.07 5.18
N GLU A 31 -1.08 -18.88 6.12
CA GLU A 31 -1.85 -20.10 5.89
C GLU A 31 -3.26 -19.81 5.36
N GLU A 32 -3.78 -18.59 5.55
CA GLU A 32 -5.11 -18.17 5.09
C GLU A 32 -5.04 -17.61 3.66
N LEU A 33 -4.81 -18.51 2.69
CA LEU A 33 -4.49 -18.17 1.29
C LEU A 33 -5.54 -17.32 0.55
N ASP A 34 -6.79 -17.31 1.01
CA ASP A 34 -7.90 -16.59 0.37
C ASP A 34 -8.18 -15.21 1.00
N THR A 35 -7.64 -14.95 2.20
CA THR A 35 -7.87 -13.72 2.97
C THR A 35 -6.56 -12.99 3.30
N ILE A 36 -5.49 -13.28 2.56
CA ILE A 36 -4.17 -12.68 2.79
C ILE A 36 -4.28 -11.16 2.72
N GLN A 37 -3.89 -10.51 3.82
CA GLN A 37 -3.74 -9.08 3.92
C GLN A 37 -2.28 -8.73 4.16
N LEU A 38 -1.82 -7.70 3.45
CA LEU A 38 -0.47 -7.17 3.58
C LEU A 38 -0.54 -5.68 3.95
N ALA A 39 0.41 -5.24 4.76
CA ALA A 39 0.70 -3.84 5.00
C ALA A 39 1.99 -3.46 4.28
N ILE A 40 1.91 -2.44 3.42
CA ILE A 40 3.07 -1.79 2.80
C ILE A 40 3.38 -0.55 3.65
N THR A 41 4.36 -0.66 4.55
CA THR A 41 4.67 0.35 5.58
C THR A 41 5.95 1.10 5.24
N TYR A 42 5.91 2.43 5.30
CA TYR A 42 7.10 3.23 5.06
C TYR A 42 7.95 3.35 6.34
N VAL A 43 9.24 3.08 6.23
CA VAL A 43 10.16 2.98 7.39
C VAL A 43 10.49 4.35 7.99
N LEU A 44 10.55 5.41 7.17
CA LEU A 44 10.92 6.75 7.62
C LEU A 44 9.66 7.63 7.63
N PRO A 45 9.27 8.34 8.69
CA PRO A 45 8.12 9.24 8.60
C PRO A 45 8.29 10.25 7.45
N ARG A 46 7.37 10.25 6.47
CA ARG A 46 7.31 11.31 5.45
C ARG A 46 6.32 12.37 5.87
N GLN A 47 6.75 13.61 5.77
CA GLN A 47 5.84 14.76 5.78
C GLN A 47 5.38 14.99 4.35
N ILE A 48 4.32 14.30 3.96
CA ILE A 48 3.63 14.54 2.67
C ILE A 48 2.60 15.67 2.85
N SER A 49 2.02 15.78 4.04
CA SER A 49 1.18 16.90 4.46
C SER A 49 1.66 17.42 5.83
N ASP A 50 1.38 18.69 6.10
CA ASP A 50 1.69 19.36 7.36
C ASP A 50 0.97 18.71 8.56
N VAL A 51 -0.13 18.01 8.31
CA VAL A 51 -1.01 17.43 9.34
C VAL A 51 -1.17 15.93 9.20
N LEU A 52 -1.39 15.43 7.98
CA LEU A 52 -1.62 14.02 7.72
C LEU A 52 -0.36 13.36 7.16
N GLN A 53 0.14 12.34 7.86
CA GLN A 53 1.34 11.62 7.48
C GLN A 53 1.00 10.18 7.13
N PRO A 54 0.98 9.81 5.83
CA PRO A 54 0.78 8.43 5.41
C PRO A 54 1.83 7.50 6.03
N ARG A 55 1.36 6.38 6.59
CA ARG A 55 2.18 5.40 7.30
C ARG A 55 2.25 4.08 6.55
N ARG A 56 1.09 3.53 6.19
CA ARG A 56 1.00 2.26 5.50
C ARG A 56 -0.22 2.17 4.60
N VAL A 57 -0.07 1.41 3.52
CA VAL A 57 -1.17 1.02 2.63
C VAL A 57 -1.54 -0.42 2.95
N LEU A 58 -2.82 -0.65 3.20
CA LEU A 58 -3.33 -2.00 3.43
C LEU A 58 -3.89 -2.55 2.13
N ILE A 59 -3.40 -3.71 1.73
CA ILE A 59 -3.86 -4.42 0.54
C ILE A 59 -4.32 -5.82 0.90
N GLN A 60 -5.28 -6.33 0.13
CA GLN A 60 -5.81 -7.67 0.28
C GLN A 60 -5.73 -8.41 -1.04
N LYS A 61 -5.37 -9.69 -0.99
CA LYS A 61 -5.40 -10.56 -2.15
C LYS A 61 -6.83 -10.60 -2.72
N SER A 62 -6.94 -10.38 -4.03
CA SER A 62 -8.24 -10.44 -4.72
C SER A 62 -8.38 -11.74 -5.51
N SER A 63 -9.58 -11.97 -6.05
CA SER A 63 -9.83 -13.06 -6.99
C SER A 63 -9.27 -12.82 -8.40
N ILE A 64 -8.83 -11.59 -8.69
CA ILE A 64 -8.21 -11.21 -9.96
C ILE A 64 -6.71 -11.45 -9.82
N GLU A 65 -6.14 -12.26 -10.72
CA GLU A 65 -4.73 -12.63 -10.66
C GLU A 65 -3.83 -11.39 -10.69
N HIS A 66 -2.78 -11.40 -9.87
CA HIS A 66 -1.83 -10.30 -9.69
C HIS A 66 -2.40 -8.97 -9.15
N HIS A 67 -3.72 -8.86 -8.98
CA HIS A 67 -4.38 -7.66 -8.49
C HIS A 67 -4.66 -7.76 -6.99
N TRP A 68 -4.19 -6.76 -6.27
CA TRP A 68 -4.38 -6.63 -4.83
C TRP A 68 -5.29 -5.44 -4.55
N LEU A 69 -6.43 -5.71 -3.92
CA LEU A 69 -7.41 -4.68 -3.57
C LEU A 69 -6.84 -3.79 -2.46
N ILE A 70 -6.77 -2.49 -2.72
CA ILE A 70 -6.38 -1.50 -1.71
C ILE A 70 -7.57 -1.28 -0.77
N GLN A 71 -7.42 -1.71 0.49
CA GLN A 71 -8.46 -1.59 1.51
C GLN A 71 -8.54 -0.18 2.06
N THR A 72 -7.40 0.35 2.51
CA THR A 72 -7.30 1.67 3.14
C THR A 72 -5.85 2.15 3.13
N ILE A 73 -5.68 3.45 3.36
CA ILE A 73 -4.38 4.05 3.64
C ILE A 73 -4.45 4.59 5.06
N GLU A 74 -3.54 4.15 5.91
CA GLU A 74 -3.45 4.63 7.28
C GLU A 74 -2.48 5.79 7.36
N CYS A 75 -2.94 6.85 8.02
CA CYS A 75 -2.19 8.08 8.25
C CYS A 75 -2.14 8.37 9.74
N PHE A 76 -1.07 9.02 10.17
CA PHE A 76 -1.01 9.68 11.46
C PHE A 76 -1.45 11.14 11.29
N ASP A 77 -2.48 11.55 12.04
CA ASP A 77 -2.95 12.93 12.10
C ASP A 77 -2.33 13.63 13.31
N SER A 78 -1.44 14.59 13.06
CA SER A 78 -0.77 15.33 14.13
C SER A 78 -1.65 16.40 14.79
N ALA A 79 -2.76 16.82 14.17
CA ALA A 79 -3.68 17.77 14.79
C ALA A 79 -4.54 17.11 15.87
N THR A 80 -4.95 15.86 15.64
CA THR A 80 -5.75 15.08 16.59
C THR A 80 -4.91 14.09 17.40
N ASN A 81 -3.64 13.88 17.03
CA ASN A 81 -2.71 12.91 17.61
C ASN A 81 -3.26 11.48 17.57
N GLN A 82 -3.86 11.10 16.44
CA GLN A 82 -4.53 9.81 16.24
C GLN A 82 -4.19 9.20 14.88
N GLU A 83 -4.37 7.88 14.78
CA GLU A 83 -4.37 7.20 13.49
C GLU A 83 -5.73 7.38 12.83
N VAL A 84 -5.69 7.81 11.56
CA VAL A 84 -6.88 8.03 10.73
C VAL A 84 -6.73 7.26 9.43
N HIS A 85 -7.87 6.88 8.85
CA HIS A 85 -7.92 6.14 7.61
C HIS A 85 -8.40 7.06 6.50
N ILE A 86 -7.64 7.13 5.40
CA ILE A 86 -8.04 7.83 4.20
C ILE A 86 -8.30 6.83 3.08
N ARG A 87 -9.16 7.22 2.15
CA ARG A 87 -9.54 6.37 1.02
C ARG A 87 -8.47 6.46 -0.07
N PRO A 88 -8.27 5.38 -0.85
CA PRO A 88 -7.41 5.42 -2.04
C PRO A 88 -7.81 6.51 -3.04
N ALA A 89 -9.09 6.86 -3.11
CA ALA A 89 -9.63 7.87 -4.02
C ALA A 89 -9.39 9.32 -3.55
N ASP A 90 -9.01 9.53 -2.28
CA ASP A 90 -8.76 10.88 -1.76
C ASP A 90 -7.46 11.44 -2.37
N GLU A 91 -7.33 12.76 -2.47
CA GLU A 91 -6.17 13.42 -3.11
C GLU A 91 -4.84 12.98 -2.46
N LEU A 92 -4.76 13.02 -1.13
CA LEU A 92 -3.60 12.54 -0.39
C LEU A 92 -3.38 11.03 -0.57
N GLY A 93 -4.47 10.27 -0.71
CA GLY A 93 -4.41 8.84 -0.98
C GLY A 93 -3.78 8.55 -2.33
N GLN A 94 -4.23 9.23 -3.38
CA GLN A 94 -3.65 9.14 -4.72
C GLN A 94 -2.18 9.57 -4.73
N GLN A 95 -1.83 10.68 -4.08
CA GLN A 95 -0.42 11.11 -3.98
C GLN A 95 0.45 10.06 -3.30
N THR A 96 -0.03 9.46 -2.21
CA THR A 96 0.67 8.40 -1.49
C THR A 96 0.91 7.19 -2.40
N LEU A 97 -0.13 6.77 -3.13
CA LEU A 97 -0.04 5.61 -4.03
C LEU A 97 0.96 5.88 -5.16
N HIS A 98 0.92 7.04 -5.82
CA HIS A 98 1.87 7.35 -6.89
C HIS A 98 3.32 7.40 -6.37
N GLN A 99 3.57 7.92 -5.17
CA GLN A 99 4.92 7.88 -4.58
C GLN A 99 5.42 6.45 -4.33
N ILE A 100 4.54 5.54 -3.90
CA ILE A 100 4.88 4.13 -3.76
C ILE A 100 5.28 3.53 -5.11
N LEU A 101 4.49 3.79 -6.16
CA LEU A 101 4.78 3.31 -7.52
C LEU A 101 6.12 3.84 -8.03
N ASP A 102 6.34 5.15 -7.92
CA ASP A 102 7.58 5.82 -8.35
C ASP A 102 8.82 5.32 -7.61
N GLU A 103 8.66 4.82 -6.39
CA GLU A 103 9.76 4.21 -5.64
C GLU A 103 9.96 2.77 -6.00
N PHE A 104 8.90 1.99 -6.15
CA PHE A 104 8.97 0.58 -6.52
C PHE A 104 9.64 0.42 -7.89
N ASP A 105 9.33 1.30 -8.83
CA ASP A 105 9.96 1.38 -10.16
C ASP A 105 11.49 1.55 -10.07
N ARG A 106 12.00 2.34 -9.11
CA ARG A 106 13.46 2.53 -8.90
C ARG A 106 14.19 1.27 -8.43
N TYR A 107 13.44 0.28 -7.96
CA TYR A 107 13.97 -1.01 -7.49
C TYR A 107 13.54 -2.16 -8.42
N ASP A 108 13.13 -1.84 -9.65
CA ASP A 108 12.66 -2.79 -10.67
C ASP A 108 11.43 -3.61 -10.25
N VAL A 109 10.65 -3.12 -9.27
CA VAL A 109 9.38 -3.73 -8.85
C VAL A 109 8.25 -3.09 -9.64
N ASN A 110 7.71 -3.82 -10.62
CA ASN A 110 6.73 -3.30 -11.56
C ASN A 110 5.32 -3.40 -10.98
N VAL A 111 4.73 -2.24 -10.65
CA VAL A 111 3.37 -2.15 -10.10
C VAL A 111 2.60 -1.06 -10.81
N THR A 112 1.32 -1.32 -11.11
CA THR A 112 0.42 -0.30 -11.66
C THR A 112 -0.84 -0.13 -10.81
N LEU A 113 -1.35 1.10 -10.73
CA LEU A 113 -2.62 1.40 -10.07
C LEU A 113 -3.78 1.19 -11.05
N LYS A 114 -4.74 0.33 -10.69
CA LYS A 114 -5.97 0.10 -11.46
C LYS A 114 -7.20 0.54 -10.70
N VAL A 115 -8.25 0.84 -11.45
CA VAL A 115 -9.56 1.23 -10.93
C VAL A 115 -10.63 0.42 -11.67
N PHE A 116 -11.50 -0.26 -10.92
CA PHE A 116 -12.65 -1.00 -11.44
C PHE A 116 -13.97 -0.53 -10.77
#